data_AF-A0A1F8EX75-F1
#
_entry.id   AF-A0A1F8EX75-F1
#
_cell.length_a   1.000
_cell.length_b   1.000
_cell.length_c   1.000
_cell.angle_alpha   90.00
_cell.angle_beta   90.00
_cell.angle_gamma   90.00
#
_symmetry.space_group_name_H-M   'P 1'
#
loop_
_entity.id
_entity.type
_entity.pdbx_description
1 polymer ?
#
loop_
_entity_poly.entity_id
_entity_poly.type
_entity_poly.pdbx_seq_one_letter_code
_entity_poly.pdbx_strand_id
1 'polypeptide(L)'
;MAYSEKVLDHYNHPRNVGSMDKKDPTVGTGMVGAPECGDVMKLQIKVMRRHQCLDCQNTFDSNLQEPTCRSCGGINLNVSDVIVDAKFKTFGCGSAIASSSLATEWLRGKTVEEAGQIKNTDIVNELSLPPVKIHCSVLAEDAIKAAITDYKKKR
;
A
#
# COMPACT_ATOMS: atom_id res chain seq x y z
N MET A 1 13.09 -6.01 28.18
CA MET A 1 13.03 -6.62 26.84
C MET A 1 13.17 -5.50 25.81
N ALA A 2 14.02 -5.64 24.80
CA ALA A 2 14.41 -4.55 23.88
C ALA A 2 13.37 -4.24 22.77
N TYR A 3 12.15 -4.78 22.89
CA TYR A 3 11.09 -4.67 21.90
C TYR A 3 9.80 -4.22 22.57
N SER A 4 9.09 -3.30 21.94
CA SER A 4 7.77 -2.85 22.38
C SER A 4 6.74 -3.96 22.24
N GLU A 5 5.71 -3.96 23.08
CA GLU A 5 4.64 -4.97 23.06
C GLU A 5 3.96 -5.05 21.69
N LYS A 6 3.87 -3.92 20.97
CA LYS A 6 3.37 -3.86 19.59
C LYS A 6 4.24 -4.66 18.62
N VAL A 7 5.56 -4.56 18.73
CA VAL A 7 6.48 -5.33 17.88
C VAL A 7 6.33 -6.82 18.13
N LEU A 8 6.18 -7.21 19.40
CA LEU A 8 5.94 -8.60 19.78
C LEU A 8 4.58 -9.12 19.30
N ASP A 9 3.53 -8.29 19.34
CA ASP A 9 2.20 -8.64 18.82
C ASP A 9 2.24 -8.89 17.30
N HIS A 10 2.77 -7.94 16.54
CA HIS A 10 2.90 -8.08 15.09
C HIS A 10 3.86 -9.19 14.67
N TYR A 11 4.83 -9.54 15.52
CA TYR A 11 5.73 -10.67 15.27
C TYR A 11 5.06 -12.02 15.50
N ASN A 12 4.30 -12.18 16.59
CA ASN A 12 3.62 -13.43 16.92
C ASN A 12 2.35 -13.64 16.09
N HIS A 13 1.68 -12.56 15.67
CA HIS A 13 0.49 -12.57 14.82
C HIS A 13 0.69 -11.66 13.60
N PRO A 14 1.56 -12.04 12.66
CA PRO A 14 1.78 -11.23 11.47
C PRO A 14 0.52 -11.27 10.59
N ARG A 15 -0.13 -10.12 10.42
CA ARG A 15 -1.32 -9.98 9.59
C ARG A 15 -0.92 -9.86 8.12
N ASN A 16 -1.80 -10.24 7.20
CA ASN A 16 -1.60 -9.97 5.76
C ASN A 16 -0.33 -10.57 5.11
N VAL A 17 0.28 -11.58 5.72
CA VAL A 17 1.42 -12.29 5.11
C VAL A 17 0.92 -13.05 3.88
N GLY A 18 1.54 -12.80 2.74
CA GLY A 18 1.14 -13.47 1.51
C GLY A 18 1.75 -12.86 0.27
N SER A 19 1.33 -13.38 -0.88
CA SER A 19 1.71 -12.82 -2.17
C SER A 19 0.49 -12.67 -3.05
N MET A 20 0.59 -11.74 -4.00
CA MET A 20 -0.39 -11.48 -5.04
C MET A 20 0.23 -11.81 -6.41
N ASP A 21 -0.63 -12.04 -7.38
CA ASP A 21 -0.24 -12.23 -8.77
C ASP A 21 0.45 -10.98 -9.32
N LYS A 22 1.67 -11.18 -9.84
CA LYS A 22 2.48 -10.09 -10.41
C LYS A 22 1.98 -9.62 -11.78
N LYS A 23 1.16 -10.46 -12.43
CA LYS A 23 0.69 -10.28 -13.80
C LYS A 23 -0.49 -9.32 -13.89
N ASP A 24 -1.19 -9.08 -12.78
CA ASP A 24 -2.29 -8.12 -12.75
C ASP A 24 -1.78 -6.67 -12.92
N PRO A 25 -2.37 -5.88 -13.83
CA PRO A 25 -2.02 -4.46 -14.01
C PRO A 25 -2.46 -3.60 -12.82
N THR A 26 -3.36 -4.13 -11.98
CA THR A 26 -3.82 -3.48 -10.74
C THR A 26 -2.89 -3.73 -9.54
N VAL A 27 -1.85 -4.55 -9.72
CA VAL A 27 -0.94 -4.94 -8.64
C VAL A 27 0.43 -4.30 -8.83
N GLY A 28 0.79 -3.42 -7.90
CA GLY A 28 2.14 -2.86 -7.76
C GLY A 28 2.99 -3.75 -6.85
N THR A 29 4.21 -4.05 -7.27
CA THR A 29 5.17 -4.83 -6.47
C THR A 29 6.42 -4.01 -6.19
N GLY A 30 6.71 -3.79 -4.91
CA GLY A 30 7.95 -3.22 -4.42
C GLY A 30 8.80 -4.31 -3.79
N MET A 31 10.04 -4.46 -4.24
CA MET A 31 11.02 -5.33 -3.60
C MET A 31 12.24 -4.50 -3.27
N VAL A 32 12.55 -4.41 -1.98
CA VAL A 32 13.69 -3.65 -1.46
C VAL A 32 14.45 -4.55 -0.50
N GLY A 33 15.76 -4.34 -0.41
CA GLY A 33 16.58 -5.10 0.52
C GLY A 33 17.95 -4.48 0.67
N ALA A 34 18.51 -4.64 1.86
CA ALA A 34 19.87 -4.24 2.16
C ALA A 34 20.71 -5.52 2.30
N PRO A 35 21.58 -5.87 1.32
CA PRO A 35 22.41 -7.07 1.40
C PRO A 35 23.35 -7.06 2.61
N GLU A 36 23.63 -5.87 3.15
CA GLU A 36 24.53 -5.63 4.28
C GLU A 36 23.92 -6.06 5.63
N CYS A 37 22.60 -5.94 5.77
CA CYS A 37 21.86 -6.29 6.99
C CYS A 37 21.12 -7.63 6.87
N GLY A 38 21.03 -8.20 5.67
CA GLY A 38 20.28 -9.41 5.40
C GLY A 38 18.76 -9.24 5.42
N ASP A 39 18.27 -8.00 5.49
CA ASP A 39 16.85 -7.69 5.47
C ASP A 39 16.36 -7.53 4.02
N VAL A 40 15.39 -8.34 3.64
CA VAL A 40 14.72 -8.29 2.33
C VAL A 40 13.23 -8.16 2.55
N MET A 41 12.66 -7.06 2.07
CA MET A 41 11.24 -6.76 2.17
C MET A 41 10.60 -6.76 0.79
N LYS A 42 9.52 -7.52 0.65
CA LYS A 42 8.67 -7.52 -0.52
C LYS A 42 7.27 -7.09 -0.13
N LEU A 43 6.81 -6.01 -0.73
CA LEU A 43 5.49 -5.43 -0.49
C LEU A 43 4.71 -5.41 -1.81
N GLN A 44 3.47 -5.89 -1.78
CA GLN A 44 2.57 -5.93 -2.93
C GLN A 44 1.28 -5.22 -2.56
N ILE A 45 0.91 -4.21 -3.35
CA ILE A 45 -0.35 -3.48 -3.19
C ILE A 45 -1.27 -3.78 -4.36
N LYS A 46 -2.56 -3.95 -4.07
CA LYS A 46 -3.63 -4.03 -5.05
C LYS A 46 -4.40 -2.73 -5.02
N VAL A 47 -4.34 -2.00 -6.12
CA VAL A 47 -5.02 -0.73 -6.30
C VAL A 47 -6.28 -0.96 -7.11
N MET A 48 -7.43 -0.50 -6.60
CA MET A 48 -8.65 -0.41 -7.39
C MET A 48 -8.90 1.03 -7.80
N ARG A 49 -9.19 1.22 -9.09
CA ARG A 49 -9.80 2.46 -9.56
C ARG A 49 -11.30 2.40 -9.29
N ARG A 50 -11.77 3.23 -8.36
CA ARG A 50 -13.19 3.56 -8.31
C ARG A 50 -13.48 4.60 -9.40
N HIS A 51 -14.16 4.17 -10.46
CA HIS A 51 -14.98 5.12 -11.21
C HIS A 51 -16.19 5.42 -10.35
N GLN A 52 -16.14 6.54 -9.61
CA GLN A 52 -17.34 7.08 -9.00
C GLN A 52 -18.11 7.81 -10.10
N CYS A 53 -18.87 7.07 -10.90
CA CYS A 53 -20.07 7.63 -11.51
C CYS A 53 -21.15 7.68 -10.40
N LEU A 54 -20.98 8.56 -9.42
CA LEU A 54 -22.10 9.28 -8.84
C LEU A 54 -22.41 10.34 -9.92
N ASP A 55 -23.27 10.16 -10.90
CA ASP A 55 -24.66 9.74 -10.80
C ASP A 55 -25.05 8.94 -12.06
N CYS A 56 -25.37 7.67 -11.90
CA CYS A 56 -26.37 7.02 -12.75
C CYS A 56 -27.29 6.23 -11.84
N GLN A 57 -28.01 6.90 -10.94
CA GLN A 57 -29.28 6.36 -10.49
C GLN A 57 -30.22 6.38 -11.71
N ASN A 58 -30.20 5.26 -12.44
CA ASN A 58 -31.24 4.76 -13.33
C ASN A 58 -32.05 5.80 -14.12
N THR A 59 -31.61 6.05 -15.35
CA THR A 59 -32.55 6.07 -16.48
C THR A 59 -32.00 5.14 -17.55
N PHE A 60 -32.57 3.94 -17.59
CA PHE A 60 -32.33 2.93 -18.61
C PHE A 60 -33.17 3.31 -19.84
N ASP A 61 -32.62 4.13 -20.72
CA ASP A 61 -33.29 4.50 -21.97
C ASP A 61 -33.03 3.42 -23.03
N SER A 62 -34.07 2.69 -23.40
CA SER A 62 -34.03 1.46 -24.19
C SER A 62 -33.74 1.67 -25.70
N ASN A 63 -33.05 2.75 -26.10
CA ASN A 63 -32.91 3.11 -27.52
C ASN A 63 -31.54 3.63 -28.00
N LEU A 64 -30.52 3.80 -27.16
CA LEU A 64 -29.16 4.11 -27.65
C LEU A 64 -28.12 3.18 -27.01
N GLN A 65 -27.58 2.28 -27.83
CA GLN A 65 -26.48 1.37 -27.50
C GLN A 65 -25.12 2.10 -27.48
N GLU A 66 -25.01 3.24 -26.81
CA GLU A 66 -23.72 3.88 -26.45
C GLU A 66 -23.90 4.76 -25.18
N PRO A 67 -22.99 4.71 -24.19
CA PRO A 67 -23.04 5.58 -23.02
C PRO A 67 -22.54 6.99 -23.37
N THR A 68 -23.37 7.83 -23.99
CA THR A 68 -23.02 9.24 -24.22
C THR A 68 -23.38 10.07 -23.00
N CYS A 69 -22.44 10.22 -22.07
CA CYS A 69 -22.51 11.19 -20.97
C CYS A 69 -22.36 12.62 -21.55
N ARG A 70 -23.47 13.24 -21.97
CA ARG A 70 -23.49 14.62 -22.52
C ARG A 70 -23.69 15.72 -21.49
N SER A 71 -23.69 15.42 -20.19
CA SER A 71 -23.84 16.44 -19.13
C SER A 71 -22.70 16.50 -18.11
N CYS A 72 -21.50 16.00 -18.42
CA CYS A 72 -20.30 16.33 -17.64
C CYS A 72 -19.86 17.78 -17.91
N GLY A 73 -20.67 18.76 -17.49
CA GLY A 73 -20.25 20.14 -17.31
C GLY A 73 -19.38 20.23 -16.06
N GLY A 74 -18.06 20.14 -16.23
CA GLY A 74 -17.08 20.55 -15.21
C GLY A 74 -17.19 19.86 -13.85
N ILE A 75 -17.08 18.54 -13.80
CA ILE A 75 -16.91 17.81 -12.53
C ILE A 75 -15.46 17.38 -12.38
N ASN A 76 -14.88 17.75 -11.24
CA ASN A 76 -13.53 17.36 -10.82
C ASN A 76 -13.53 15.83 -10.64
N LEU A 77 -13.08 15.10 -11.67
CA LEU A 77 -12.88 13.65 -11.62
C LEU A 77 -11.77 13.36 -10.61
N ASN A 78 -12.13 13.13 -9.35
CA ASN A 78 -11.19 12.60 -8.37
C ASN A 78 -11.05 11.09 -8.63
N VAL A 79 -10.22 10.75 -9.63
CA VAL A 79 -9.82 9.36 -9.90
C VAL A 79 -8.95 8.91 -8.73
N SER A 80 -9.60 8.42 -7.68
CA SER A 80 -8.92 7.92 -6.51
C SER A 80 -8.47 6.48 -6.78
N ASP A 81 -7.18 6.34 -7.05
CA ASP A 81 -6.46 5.07 -7.02
C ASP A 81 -6.36 4.63 -5.55
N VAL A 82 -7.33 3.83 -5.08
CA VAL A 82 -7.43 3.38 -3.68
C VAL A 82 -6.81 1.99 -3.53
N ILE A 83 -5.98 1.80 -2.50
CA ILE A 83 -5.38 0.51 -2.16
C ILE A 83 -6.42 -0.34 -1.42
N VAL A 84 -6.90 -1.41 -2.05
CA VAL A 84 -7.92 -2.29 -1.46
C VAL A 84 -7.31 -3.40 -0.63
N ASP A 85 -6.16 -3.90 -1.06
CA ASP A 85 -5.45 -4.92 -0.31
C ASP A 85 -3.94 -4.72 -0.42
N ALA A 86 -3.23 -5.05 0.65
CA ALA A 86 -1.78 -4.98 0.73
C ALA A 86 -1.28 -6.24 1.41
N LYS A 87 -0.32 -6.91 0.76
CA LYS A 87 0.35 -8.10 1.28
C LYS A 87 1.84 -7.88 1.34
N PHE A 88 2.49 -8.44 2.35
CA PHE A 88 3.94 -8.38 2.46
C PHE A 88 4.54 -9.76 2.70
N LYS A 89 5.82 -9.88 2.34
CA LYS A 89 6.73 -10.95 2.72
C LYS A 89 8.07 -10.31 3.05
N THR A 90 8.46 -10.37 4.32
CA THR A 90 9.72 -9.81 4.80
C THR A 90 10.55 -10.94 5.40
N PHE A 91 11.83 -10.97 5.02
CA PHE A 91 12.87 -11.78 5.63
C PHE A 91 13.80 -10.82 6.35
N GLY A 92 13.91 -10.95 7.66
CA GLY A 92 14.70 -10.02 8.44
C GLY A 92 14.44 -10.13 9.92
N CYS A 93 14.93 -9.14 10.67
CA CYS A 93 14.70 -9.09 12.11
C CYS A 93 13.21 -8.91 12.46
N GLY A 94 12.78 -9.37 13.64
CA GLY A 94 11.38 -9.26 14.08
C GLY A 94 10.83 -7.82 14.08
N SER A 95 11.71 -6.83 14.24
CA SER A 95 11.35 -5.41 14.10
C SER A 95 10.99 -5.03 12.67
N ALA A 96 11.70 -5.54 11.66
CA ALA A 96 11.38 -5.30 10.25
C ALA A 96 10.03 -5.93 9.86
N ILE A 97 9.75 -7.12 10.39
CA ILE A 97 8.46 -7.80 10.20
C ILE A 97 7.33 -6.97 10.82
N ALA A 98 7.51 -6.48 12.05
CA ALA A 98 6.52 -5.65 12.72
C ALA A 98 6.27 -4.31 11.98
N SER A 99 7.33 -3.61 11.55
CA SER A 99 7.21 -2.39 10.74
C SER A 99 6.47 -2.65 9.43
N SER A 100 6.74 -3.78 8.78
CA SER A 100 6.07 -4.17 7.54
C SER A 100 4.59 -4.47 7.75
N SER A 101 4.24 -5.19 8.83
CA SER A 101 2.86 -5.50 9.19
C SER A 101 2.07 -4.22 9.42
N LEU A 102 2.59 -3.33 10.28
CA LEU A 102 1.96 -2.05 10.58
C LEU A 102 1.78 -1.21 9.31
N ALA A 103 2.81 -1.13 8.46
CA ALA A 103 2.74 -0.40 7.19
C ALA A 103 1.62 -0.94 6.28
N THR A 104 1.46 -2.27 6.18
CA THR A 104 0.38 -2.84 5.36
C THR A 104 -1.03 -2.57 5.89
N GLU A 105 -1.20 -2.45 7.20
CA GLU A 105 -2.47 -2.03 7.79
C GLU A 105 -2.77 -0.56 7.47
N TRP A 106 -1.76 0.30 7.54
CA TRP A 106 -1.91 1.72 7.17
C TRP A 106 -2.16 1.94 5.69
N LEU A 107 -1.64 1.08 4.81
CA LEU A 107 -1.85 1.21 3.36
C LEU A 107 -3.26 0.83 2.94
N ARG A 108 -3.94 -0.07 3.66
CA ARG A 108 -5.28 -0.53 3.30
C ARG A 108 -6.30 0.63 3.43
N GLY A 109 -7.02 0.91 2.35
CA GLY A 109 -8.04 1.96 2.30
C GLY A 109 -7.50 3.36 2.01
N LYS A 110 -6.17 3.55 1.97
CA LYS A 110 -5.56 4.82 1.58
C LYS A 110 -5.44 4.96 0.06
N THR A 111 -5.36 6.20 -0.40
CA THR A 111 -5.00 6.51 -1.79
C THR A 111 -3.51 6.31 -2.04
N VAL A 112 -3.13 6.14 -3.31
CA VAL A 112 -1.72 6.07 -3.73
C VAL A 112 -0.91 7.30 -3.31
N GLU A 113 -1.54 8.47 -3.23
CA GLU A 113 -0.90 9.73 -2.83
C GLU A 113 -0.65 9.79 -1.32
N GLU A 114 -1.64 9.41 -0.51
CA GLU A 114 -1.51 9.31 0.95
C GLU A 114 -0.51 8.23 1.35
N ALA A 115 -0.45 7.12 0.63
CA ALA A 115 0.52 6.06 0.84
C ALA A 115 1.96 6.58 0.70
N GLY A 116 2.21 7.49 -0.25
CA GLY A 116 3.53 8.11 -0.45
C GLY A 116 3.91 9.16 0.60
N GLN A 117 2.97 9.63 1.41
CA GLN A 117 3.21 10.61 2.47
C GLN A 117 3.58 9.98 3.81
N ILE A 118 3.48 8.65 3.95
CA ILE A 118 3.88 7.94 5.17
C ILE A 118 5.39 8.10 5.35
N LYS A 119 5.80 8.68 6.48
CA LYS A 119 7.21 8.95 6.79
C LYS A 119 7.76 7.91 7.75
N ASN A 120 9.07 7.66 7.63
CA ASN A 120 9.81 6.84 8.59
C ASN A 120 9.62 7.26 10.07
N THR A 121 9.43 8.55 10.34
CA THR A 121 9.24 9.10 11.69
C THR A 121 7.98 8.56 12.35
N ASP A 122 6.90 8.39 11.59
CA ASP A 122 5.61 7.93 12.12
C ASP A 122 5.71 6.46 12.56
N ILE A 123 6.42 5.65 11.77
CA ILE A 123 6.67 4.24 12.07
C ILE A 123 7.58 4.11 13.30
N VAL A 124 8.63 4.94 13.41
CA VAL A 124 9.55 4.93 14.56
C VAL A 124 8.82 5.32 15.85
N ASN A 125 7.97 6.35 15.79
CA ASN A 125 7.19 6.81 16.94
C ASN A 125 6.20 5.73 17.40
N GLU A 126 5.49 5.10 16.45
CA GLU A 126 4.49 4.07 16.75
C GLU A 126 5.12 2.82 17.41
N LEU A 127 6.26 2.37 16.88
CA LEU A 127 6.99 1.21 17.40
C LEU A 127 7.90 1.55 18.59
N SER A 128 8.11 2.84 18.89
CA SER A 128 9.05 3.35 19.90
C SER A 128 10.45 2.72 19.74
N LEU A 129 10.98 2.73 18.51
CA LEU A 129 12.26 2.08 18.20
C LEU A 129 13.45 2.90 18.70
N PRO A 130 14.48 2.25 19.27
CA PRO A 130 15.75 2.91 19.56
C PRO A 130 16.45 3.34 18.25
N PRO A 131 17.30 4.39 18.28
CA PRO A 131 17.89 5.02 17.09
C PRO A 131 18.75 4.07 16.23
N VAL A 132 19.18 2.94 16.78
CA VAL A 132 19.96 1.92 16.06
C VAL A 132 19.13 1.18 14.99
N LYS A 133 17.79 1.15 15.12
CA LYS A 133 16.89 0.41 14.21
C LYS A 133 16.16 1.26 13.17
N ILE A 134 16.59 2.50 12.95
CA ILE A 134 15.95 3.43 12.00
C ILE A 134 15.98 2.87 10.56
N HIS A 135 16.95 2.03 10.20
CA HIS A 135 17.06 1.40 8.88
C HIS A 135 15.81 0.56 8.51
N CYS A 136 15.14 -0.08 9.48
CA CYS A 136 13.92 -0.86 9.23
C CYS A 136 12.76 0.03 8.75
N SER A 137 12.68 1.27 9.25
CA SER A 137 11.65 2.24 8.86
C SER A 137 11.91 2.86 7.50
N VAL A 138 13.18 3.11 7.17
CA VAL A 138 13.60 3.57 5.84
C VAL A 138 13.29 2.52 4.77
N LEU A 139 13.58 1.25 5.05
CA LEU A 139 13.24 0.14 4.15
C LEU A 139 11.73 0.05 3.88
N ALA A 140 10.88 0.25 4.91
CA ALA A 140 9.43 0.22 4.73
C ALA A 140 8.94 1.37 3.83
N GLU A 141 9.50 2.58 4.00
CA GLU A 141 9.19 3.74 3.16
C GLU A 141 9.58 3.50 1.70
N ASP A 142 10.80 3.01 1.47
CA ASP A 142 11.29 2.70 0.12
C ASP A 142 10.48 1.58 -0.54
N ALA A 143 10.04 0.58 0.23
CA ALA A 143 9.17 -0.49 -0.28
C ALA A 143 7.86 0.06 -0.83
N ILE A 144 7.24 1.02 -0.13
CA ILE A 144 5.99 1.65 -0.54
C ILE A 144 6.20 2.46 -1.82
N LYS A 145 7.24 3.31 -1.86
CA LYS A 145 7.58 4.10 -3.06
C LYS A 145 7.88 3.21 -4.26
N ALA A 146 8.60 2.12 -4.07
CA ALA A 146 8.88 1.15 -5.11
C ALA A 146 7.60 0.50 -5.64
N ALA A 147 6.69 0.08 -4.75
CA ALA A 147 5.41 -0.52 -5.13
C ALA A 147 4.51 0.45 -5.92
N ILE A 148 4.46 1.72 -5.51
CA ILE A 148 3.72 2.78 -6.23
C ILE A 148 4.34 3.04 -7.60
N THR A 149 5.68 3.09 -7.69
CA THR A 149 6.39 3.31 -8.95
C THR A 149 6.18 2.15 -9.93
N ASP A 150 6.19 0.91 -9.45
CA ASP A 150 5.87 -0.27 -10.26
C ASP A 150 4.42 -0.22 -10.78
N TYR A 151 3.45 0.16 -9.93
CA TYR A 151 2.07 0.36 -10.36
C TYR A 151 1.96 1.44 -11.46
N LYS A 152 2.63 2.58 -11.29
CA LYS A 152 2.65 3.66 -12.28
C LYS A 152 3.32 3.25 -13.60
N LYS A 153 4.35 2.39 -13.57
CA LYS A 153 5.04 1.89 -14.78
C LYS A 153 4.21 0.90 -15.59
N LYS A 154 3.30 0.16 -14.95
CA LYS A 154 2.41 -0.81 -15.61
C LYS A 154 1.17 -0.18 -16.25
N ARG A 155 0.93 1.12 -15.98
CA ARG A 155 -0.22 1.88 -16.46
C ARG A 155 0.21 2.79 -17.60
#